data_AF-A0A7K3Q047-F1
#
_entry.id   AF-A0A7K3Q047-F1
#
_cell.length_a   1.000
_cell.length_b   1.000
_cell.length_c   1.000
_cell.angle_alpha   90.00
_cell.angle_beta   90.00
_cell.angle_gamma   90.00
#
_symmetry.space_group_name_H-M   'P 1'
#
loop_
_entity.id
_entity.type
_entity.pdbx_description
1 polymer ?
#
loop_
_entity_poly.entity_id
_entity_poly.type
_entity_poly.pdbx_seq_one_letter_code
_entity_poly.pdbx_strand_id
1 'polypeptide(L)'
;MLGAYFHQDFSYLYASREEALDEYIGEADSEGRVRAAQEIGELVETVSSDQELRTATSAVGLDLLPPRGMSLREWLESIRRRIAAA
;
A
#
# COMPACT_ATOMS: atom_id res chain seq x y z
N MET A 1 5.29 7.99 3.82
CA MET A 1 4.95 7.45 2.48
C MET A 1 4.81 5.94 2.59
N LEU A 2 3.84 5.30 1.93
CA LEU A 2 3.59 3.84 2.07
C LEU A 2 4.82 2.97 1.73
N GLY A 3 5.63 3.38 0.75
CA GLY A 3 6.83 2.61 0.34
C GLY A 3 7.84 2.40 1.47
N ALA A 4 7.86 3.26 2.51
CA ALA A 4 8.72 3.09 3.67
C ALA A 4 8.32 1.90 4.57
N TYR A 5 7.08 1.41 4.45
CA TYR A 5 6.55 0.30 5.27
C TYR A 5 6.38 -0.99 4.44
N PHE A 6 6.20 -0.87 3.12
CA PHE A 6 5.93 -1.98 2.21
C PHE A 6 7.04 -2.23 1.18
N HIS A 7 8.30 -2.01 1.57
CA HIS A 7 9.47 -2.34 0.75
C HIS A 7 9.87 -3.83 0.88
N GLN A 8 10.78 -4.29 0.02
CA GLN A 8 11.24 -5.69 -0.03
C GLN A 8 11.80 -6.22 1.31
N ASP A 9 12.37 -5.33 2.12
CA ASP A 9 13.05 -5.63 3.38
C ASP A 9 12.14 -5.39 4.61
N PHE A 10 10.82 -5.17 4.40
CA PHE A 10 9.89 -4.87 5.49
C PHE A 10 9.89 -5.93 6.61
N SER A 11 10.21 -7.18 6.28
CA SER A 11 10.23 -8.28 7.25
C SER A 11 11.36 -8.19 8.28
N TYR A 12 12.34 -7.29 8.09
CA TYR A 12 13.31 -6.97 9.14
C TYR A 12 12.74 -6.04 10.21
N LEU A 13 11.69 -5.29 9.88
CA LEU A 13 11.07 -4.28 10.74
C LEU A 13 9.74 -4.76 11.31
N TYR A 14 8.99 -5.55 10.55
CA TYR A 14 7.64 -5.97 10.87
C TYR A 14 7.47 -7.48 10.71
N ALA A 15 6.77 -8.11 11.64
CA ALA A 15 6.43 -9.53 11.57
C ALA A 15 5.33 -9.81 10.54
N SER A 16 4.53 -8.80 10.18
CA SER A 16 3.43 -8.94 9.21
C SER A 16 3.15 -7.67 8.42
N ARG A 17 2.40 -7.81 7.32
CA ARG A 17 1.90 -6.69 6.51
C ARG A 17 0.92 -5.84 7.28
N GLU A 18 0.12 -6.50 8.10
CA GLU A 18 -0.89 -5.89 8.97
C GLU A 18 -0.21 -5.01 10.01
N GLU A 19 0.86 -5.48 10.64
CA GLU A 19 1.66 -4.69 11.58
C GLU A 19 2.31 -3.47 10.92
N ALA A 20 2.90 -3.65 9.73
CA ALA A 20 3.46 -2.52 8.96
C ALA A 20 2.38 -1.48 8.60
N LEU A 21 1.17 -1.92 8.28
CA LEU A 21 0.03 -1.04 7.99
C LEU A 21 -0.47 -0.31 9.23
N ASP A 22 -0.57 -1.03 10.35
CA ASP A 22 -1.03 -0.46 11.62
C ASP A 22 -0.04 0.58 12.14
N GLU A 23 1.27 0.34 12.00
CA GLU A 23 2.32 1.33 12.29
C GLU A 23 2.18 2.57 11.39
N TYR A 24 2.04 2.38 10.08
CA TYR A 24 1.82 3.49 9.15
C TYR A 24 0.59 4.32 9.53
N ILE A 25 -0.52 3.68 9.90
CA ILE A 25 -1.75 4.37 10.32
C ILE A 25 -1.55 5.12 11.64
N GLY A 26 -0.79 4.55 12.58
CA GLY A 26 -0.48 5.15 13.87
C GLY A 26 0.43 6.37 13.78
N GLU A 27 1.39 6.36 12.85
CA GLU A 27 2.36 7.45 12.65
C GLU A 27 1.86 8.54 11.69
N ALA A 28 1.05 8.19 10.69
CA ALA A 28 0.53 9.16 9.73
C ALA A 28 -0.53 10.07 10.37
N ASP A 29 -0.42 11.37 10.15
CA ASP A 29 -1.48 12.31 10.51
C ASP A 29 -2.71 12.16 9.57
N SER A 30 -3.82 12.79 9.96
CA SER A 30 -5.08 12.67 9.20
C SER A 30 -4.95 13.12 7.74
N GLU A 31 -4.15 14.16 7.47
CA GLU A 31 -3.91 14.63 6.11
C GLU A 31 -3.10 13.62 5.30
N GLY A 32 -2.04 13.07 5.88
CA GLY A 32 -1.21 12.03 5.29
C GLY A 32 -1.99 10.78 4.96
N ARG A 33 -2.92 10.37 5.84
CA ARG A 33 -3.83 9.23 5.59
C ARG A 33 -4.77 9.50 4.43
N VAL A 34 -5.43 10.67 4.41
CA VAL A 34 -6.33 11.05 3.30
C VAL A 34 -5.58 11.08 1.98
N ARG A 35 -4.38 11.69 1.96
CA ARG A 35 -3.55 11.79 0.76
C ARG A 35 -3.14 10.40 0.25
N ALA A 36 -2.66 9.54 1.13
CA ALA A 36 -2.28 8.18 0.73
C ALA A 36 -3.46 7.36 0.20
N ALA A 37 -4.65 7.49 0.80
CA ALA A 37 -5.84 6.84 0.29
C ALA A 37 -6.24 7.36 -1.10
N GLN A 38 -6.08 8.66 -1.36
CA GLN A 38 -6.31 9.25 -2.69
C GLN A 38 -5.28 8.76 -3.71
N GLU A 39 -4.00 8.82 -3.39
CA GLU A 39 -2.91 8.36 -4.28
C GLU A 39 -3.09 6.88 -4.68
N ILE A 40 -3.48 6.01 -3.74
CA ILE A 40 -3.77 4.60 -4.06
C ILE A 40 -4.99 4.47 -4.98
N GLY A 41 -6.04 5.25 -4.73
CA GLY A 41 -7.25 5.25 -5.57
C GLY A 41 -6.94 5.69 -7.00
N GLU A 42 -6.24 6.80 -7.17
CA GLU A 42 -5.82 7.32 -8.47
C GLU A 42 -4.95 6.32 -9.24
N LEU A 43 -4.01 5.67 -8.55
CA LEU A 43 -3.15 4.66 -9.14
C LEU A 43 -3.94 3.44 -9.63
N VAL A 44 -4.86 2.94 -8.81
CA VAL A 44 -5.71 1.79 -9.17
C VAL A 44 -6.63 2.15 -10.32
N GLU A 45 -7.25 3.33 -10.32
CA GLU A 45 -8.18 3.74 -11.38
C GLU A 45 -7.50 4.02 -12.72
N THR A 46 -6.29 4.62 -12.70
CA THR A 46 -5.59 5.04 -13.92
C THR A 46 -4.94 3.87 -14.64
N VAL A 47 -4.46 2.87 -13.90
CA VAL A 47 -3.68 1.77 -14.46
C VAL A 47 -4.59 0.61 -14.85
N SER A 48 -4.57 0.24 -16.13
CA SER A 48 -5.53 -0.72 -16.70
C SER A 48 -5.12 -2.18 -16.50
N SER A 49 -3.84 -2.47 -16.30
CA SER A 49 -3.33 -3.84 -16.14
C SER A 49 -2.56 -4.06 -14.84
N ASP A 50 -2.60 -5.28 -14.32
CA ASP A 50 -1.83 -5.66 -13.12
C ASP A 50 -0.31 -5.57 -13.35
N GLN A 51 0.15 -5.72 -14.58
CA GLN A 51 1.58 -5.60 -14.91
C GLN A 51 2.07 -4.15 -14.84
N GLU A 52 1.29 -3.21 -15.38
CA GLU A 52 1.57 -1.79 -15.25
C GLU A 52 1.47 -1.36 -13.78
N LEU A 53 0.49 -1.91 -13.04
CA LEU A 53 0.30 -1.59 -11.63
C LEU A 53 1.52 -2.00 -10.81
N ARG A 54 2.06 -3.20 -11.06
CA ARG A 54 3.34 -3.65 -10.46
C ARG A 54 4.49 -2.72 -10.78
N THR A 55 4.57 -2.25 -12.01
CA THR A 55 5.66 -1.35 -12.45
C THR A 55 5.56 -0.01 -11.72
N ALA A 56 4.36 0.55 -11.65
CA ALA A 56 4.09 1.82 -10.98
C ALA A 56 4.32 1.72 -9.46
N THR A 57 3.89 0.64 -8.80
CA THR A 57 4.14 0.45 -7.37
C THR A 57 5.62 0.26 -7.06
N SER A 58 6.35 -0.48 -7.90
CA SER A 58 7.80 -0.65 -7.73
C SER A 58 8.56 0.68 -7.89
N ALA A 59 8.12 1.55 -8.82
CA ALA A 59 8.72 2.87 -9.03
C ALA A 59 8.63 3.79 -7.81
N VAL A 60 7.68 3.55 -6.91
CA VAL A 60 7.50 4.30 -5.65
C VAL A 60 7.96 3.51 -4.41
N GLY A 61 8.69 2.40 -4.60
CA GLY A 61 9.22 1.57 -3.51
C GLY A 61 8.18 0.71 -2.80
N LEU A 62 7.02 0.48 -3.43
CA LEU A 62 5.99 -0.45 -2.96
C LEU A 62 6.21 -1.79 -3.69
N ASP A 63 7.24 -2.50 -3.22
CA ASP A 63 7.75 -3.73 -3.84
C ASP A 63 7.13 -5.00 -3.23
N LEU A 64 6.40 -4.86 -2.12
CA LEU A 64 5.82 -6.01 -1.44
C LEU A 64 4.70 -6.64 -2.26
N LEU A 65 4.75 -7.96 -2.40
CA LEU A 65 3.71 -8.72 -3.08
C LEU A 65 2.46 -8.87 -2.21
N PRO A 66 1.26 -8.90 -2.83
CA PRO A 66 0.01 -9.11 -2.13
C PRO A 66 -0.03 -10.48 -1.41
N PRO A 67 -0.85 -10.63 -0.36
CA PRO A 67 -1.09 -11.92 0.28
C PRO A 67 -1.53 -12.99 -0.74
N ARG A 68 -1.28 -14.27 -0.41
CA ARG A 68 -1.72 -15.39 -1.26
C ARG A 68 -3.23 -15.31 -1.51
N GLY A 69 -3.63 -15.43 -2.77
CA GLY A 69 -5.04 -15.40 -3.17
C GLY A 69 -5.59 -14.00 -3.45
N MET A 70 -4.80 -12.94 -3.34
CA MET A 70 -5.19 -11.59 -3.76
C MET A 70 -4.37 -11.13 -4.97
N SER A 71 -5.03 -10.45 -5.90
CA SER A 71 -4.37 -9.60 -6.88
C SER A 71 -3.73 -8.38 -6.22
N LEU A 72 -2.77 -7.75 -6.89
CA LEU A 72 -2.15 -6.51 -6.39
C LEU A 72 -3.20 -5.41 -6.24
N ARG A 73 -4.14 -5.34 -7.18
CA ARG A 73 -5.26 -4.40 -7.18
C ARG A 73 -6.17 -4.56 -5.97
N GLU A 74 -6.61 -5.78 -5.69
CA GLU A 74 -7.46 -6.06 -4.53
C GLU A 74 -6.76 -5.73 -3.21
N TRP A 75 -5.45 -5.98 -3.14
CA TRP A 75 -4.66 -5.69 -1.96
C TRP A 75 -4.48 -4.18 -1.74
N LEU A 76 -4.14 -3.41 -2.78
CA LEU A 76 -4.06 -1.95 -2.72
C LEU A 76 -5.41 -1.33 -2.31
N GLU A 77 -6.51 -1.84 -2.87
CA GLU A 77 -7.84 -1.40 -2.46
C GLU A 77 -8.18 -1.74 -1.01
N SER A 78 -7.71 -2.89 -0.52
CA SER A 78 -7.83 -3.24 0.90
C SER A 78 -7.07 -2.26 1.80
N ILE A 79 -5.84 -1.92 1.43
CA ILE A 79 -5.01 -0.93 2.15
C ILE A 79 -5.70 0.44 2.14
N ARG A 80 -6.16 0.91 0.98
CA ARG A 80 -6.88 2.18 0.82
C ARG A 80 -8.09 2.26 1.77
N ARG A 81 -8.90 1.20 1.82
CA ARG A 81 -10.08 1.13 2.71
C ARG A 81 -9.69 1.19 4.18
N ARG A 82 -8.61 0.51 4.59
CA ARG A 82 -8.14 0.55 5.99
C ARG A 82 -7.63 1.93 6.38
N ILE A 83 -6.85 2.58 5.52
CA ILE A 83 -6.33 3.93 5.76
C ILE A 83 -7.48 4.94 5.85
N ALA A 84 -8.47 4.86 4.95
CA ALA A 84 -9.60 5.78 4.92
C ALA A 84 -10.58 5.62 6.11
N ALA A 85 -10.54 4.46 6.78
CA ALA A 85 -11.41 4.16 7.93
C ALA A 85 -10.79 4.52 9.29
N ALA A 86 -9.53 4.97 9.32
CA ALA A 86 -8.75 5.25 10.53
C ALA A 86 -8.52 6.75 10.76
#